data_AF-A0AA36CPG7-F1
#
_entry.id   AF-A0AA36CPG7-F1
#
_cell.length_a   1.000
_cell.length_b   1.000
_cell.length_c   1.000
_cell.angle_alpha   90.00
_cell.angle_beta   90.00
_cell.angle_gamma   90.00
#
_symmetry.space_group_name_H-M   'P 1'
#
loop_
_entity.id
_entity.type
_entity.pdbx_description
1 polymer ?
#
loop_
_entity_poly.entity_id
_entity_poly.type
_entity_poly.pdbx_seq_one_letter_code
_entity_poly.pdbx_strand_id
1 'polypeptide(L)'
;MREEPVATVGPEESWLKTAKFVEVLASDTSHKSLFILLRQESTGDEGIMLLNKSPFEEDPAWIDRFQKTAALTQLSKNDIFGNYDVSIPSELNVIKSQLIYPVNDKLKAKYRADEKFVITETPDDYRSITVEYINKFQLNLGWVYNLLRKEAEAERIIYEDPDPHNGFILAPDIKWDGVTIESLYVLSIIHRKGVKSVRDLTANDLPMLENMRDKCLKTINEKYGLRADQVRAYFHYQPSFYHLHVHFVNLKYDAPACQVLSAISLDDVINNIRLLPDYYQRATLSFTRKRGDNLLQMYVEAGRNAAVQ
;
A
#
# COMPACT_ATOMS: atom_id res chain seq x y z
N MET A 1 35.02 -11.11 43.48
CA MET A 1 34.44 -10.21 42.45
C MET A 1 34.73 -10.85 41.11
N ARG A 2 33.72 -11.41 40.43
CA ARG A 2 33.87 -11.85 39.05
C ARG A 2 33.53 -10.63 38.21
N GLU A 3 34.52 -10.08 37.51
CA GLU A 3 34.29 -9.06 36.49
C GLU A 3 33.43 -9.70 35.39
N GLU A 4 32.27 -9.10 35.13
CA GLU A 4 31.46 -9.46 33.97
C GLU A 4 32.25 -9.11 32.69
N PRO A 5 32.24 -9.99 31.67
CA PRO A 5 32.97 -9.72 30.44
C PRO A 5 32.37 -8.49 29.76
N VAL A 6 33.20 -7.45 29.56
CA VAL A 6 32.86 -6.29 28.73
C VAL A 6 32.56 -6.82 27.33
N ALA A 7 31.29 -6.83 26.94
CA ALA A 7 30.88 -7.19 25.60
C ALA A 7 31.61 -6.28 24.61
N THR A 8 32.44 -6.86 23.75
CA THR A 8 33.09 -6.14 22.66
C THR A 8 32.00 -5.60 21.73
N VAL A 9 31.82 -4.29 21.76
CA VAL A 9 30.90 -3.53 20.90
C VAL A 9 31.15 -3.93 19.44
N GLY A 10 30.10 -4.42 18.76
CA GLY A 10 30.18 -4.82 17.35
C GLY A 10 30.49 -3.63 16.43
N PRO A 11 31.00 -3.86 15.21
CA PRO A 11 31.35 -2.79 14.29
C PRO A 11 30.15 -1.89 13.94
N GLU A 12 28.94 -2.45 13.84
CA GLU A 12 27.67 -1.72 13.62
C GLU A 12 27.32 -0.81 14.80
N GLU A 13 27.50 -1.30 16.03
CA GLU A 13 27.20 -0.55 17.25
C GLU A 13 28.21 0.60 17.43
N SER A 14 29.49 0.36 17.11
CA SER A 14 30.52 1.40 17.11
C SER A 14 30.25 2.47 16.05
N TRP A 15 29.85 2.05 14.84
CA TRP A 15 29.46 2.97 13.76
C TRP A 15 28.29 3.85 14.20
N LEU A 16 27.22 3.25 14.76
CA LEU A 16 26.03 3.98 15.20
C LEU A 16 26.33 4.98 16.32
N LYS A 17 27.16 4.60 17.31
CA LYS A 17 27.52 5.48 18.44
C LYS A 17 28.33 6.70 18.04
N THR A 18 29.04 6.63 16.92
CA THR A 18 29.90 7.73 16.43
C THR A 18 29.24 8.55 15.32
N ALA A 19 28.19 8.03 14.69
CA ALA A 19 27.45 8.75 13.66
C ALA A 19 26.62 9.92 14.24
N LYS A 20 26.56 11.01 13.48
CA LYS A 20 25.73 12.19 13.79
C LYS A 20 24.43 12.18 13.02
N PHE A 21 23.36 12.59 13.68
CA PHE A 21 22.08 12.86 13.03
C PHE A 21 22.20 13.98 11.99
N VAL A 22 21.61 13.78 10.82
CA VAL A 22 21.55 14.77 9.74
C VAL A 22 20.12 15.29 9.59
N GLU A 23 19.16 14.41 9.33
CA GLU A 23 17.76 14.78 9.12
C GLU A 23 16.81 13.60 9.33
N VAL A 24 15.51 13.89 9.47
CA VAL A 24 14.44 12.90 9.37
C VAL A 24 14.09 12.73 7.90
N LEU A 25 14.23 11.52 7.38
CA LEU A 25 13.83 11.18 6.01
C LEU A 25 12.32 10.98 5.92
N ALA A 26 11.73 10.24 6.87
CA ALA A 26 10.30 9.96 6.90
C ALA A 26 9.82 9.68 8.33
N SER A 27 8.53 9.92 8.56
CA SER A 27 7.81 9.50 9.76
C SER A 27 6.48 8.90 9.36
N ASP A 28 6.18 7.71 9.86
CA ASP A 28 4.89 7.04 9.70
C ASP A 28 4.27 6.88 11.09
N THR A 29 3.36 7.79 11.43
CA THR A 29 2.67 7.78 12.72
C THR A 29 1.68 6.61 12.85
N SER A 30 1.14 6.11 11.73
CA SER A 30 0.21 4.99 11.70
C SER A 30 0.91 3.67 12.05
N HIS A 31 2.15 3.49 11.57
CA HIS A 31 3.00 2.32 11.89
C HIS A 31 4.00 2.57 13.01
N LYS A 32 4.03 3.79 13.58
CA LYS A 32 4.90 4.19 14.69
C LYS A 32 6.37 4.00 14.33
N SER A 33 6.71 4.49 13.14
CA SER A 33 8.02 4.35 12.52
C SER A 33 8.69 5.69 12.24
N LEU A 34 10.02 5.74 12.39
CA LEU A 34 10.85 6.90 12.08
C LEU A 34 12.07 6.46 11.26
N PHE A 35 12.39 7.22 10.22
CA PHE A 35 13.49 6.96 9.30
C PHE A 35 14.43 8.16 9.38
N ILE A 36 15.65 7.95 9.85
CA ILE A 36 16.63 9.04 10.05
C ILE A 36 17.87 8.81 9.20
N LEU A 37 18.44 9.90 8.70
CA LEU A 37 19.74 9.92 8.05
C LEU A 37 20.81 10.26 9.09
N LEU A 38 21.86 9.45 9.09
CA LEU A 38 23.04 9.59 9.94
C LEU A 38 24.27 9.75 9.06
N ARG A 39 25.29 10.48 9.54
CA ARG A 39 26.58 10.63 8.86
C ARG A 39 27.72 10.31 9.81
N GLN A 40 28.66 9.51 9.34
CA GLN A 40 29.83 9.15 10.13
C GLN A 40 30.87 10.27 10.13
N GLU A 41 31.33 10.66 11.32
CA GLU A 41 32.34 11.68 11.53
C GLU A 41 33.71 11.29 10.95
N SER A 42 34.13 10.03 11.06
CA SER A 42 35.48 9.64 10.64
C SER A 42 35.62 9.41 9.13
N THR A 43 34.58 8.87 8.48
CA THR A 43 34.64 8.51 7.05
C THR A 43 33.83 9.44 6.15
N GLY A 44 32.87 10.17 6.72
CA GLY A 44 31.88 10.95 5.94
C GLY A 44 30.77 10.10 5.34
N ASP A 45 30.78 8.78 5.53
CA ASP A 45 29.76 7.87 5.00
C ASP A 45 28.40 8.15 5.63
N GLU A 46 27.34 8.03 4.85
CA GLU A 46 25.98 8.18 5.33
C GLU A 46 25.32 6.82 5.54
N GLY A 47 24.41 6.75 6.52
CA GLY A 47 23.60 5.57 6.81
C GLY A 47 22.17 5.96 7.18
N ILE A 48 21.23 5.06 6.93
CA ILE A 48 19.81 5.24 7.25
C ILE A 48 19.48 4.31 8.41
N MET A 49 18.86 4.84 9.46
CA MET A 49 18.36 4.07 10.59
C MET A 49 16.83 4.11 10.59
N LEU A 50 16.21 2.94 10.53
CA LEU A 50 14.78 2.73 10.68
C LEU A 50 14.50 2.38 12.13
N LEU A 51 13.55 3.06 12.75
CA LEU A 51 13.13 2.86 14.14
C LEU A 51 11.64 2.53 14.12
N ASN A 52 11.26 1.36 14.63
CA ASN A 52 9.86 0.94 14.69
C ASN A 52 9.50 0.53 16.11
N LYS A 53 8.36 1.02 16.61
CA LYS A 53 7.76 0.41 17.80
C LYS A 53 7.25 -0.98 17.44
N SER A 54 7.60 -1.96 18.25
CA SER A 54 7.14 -3.33 18.09
C SER A 54 5.65 -3.43 18.44
N PRO A 55 4.87 -4.32 17.79
CA PRO A 55 3.56 -4.70 18.28
C PRO A 55 3.64 -5.20 19.73
N PHE A 56 2.55 -5.06 20.47
CA PHE A 56 2.46 -5.64 21.81
C PHE A 56 2.49 -7.17 21.75
N GLU A 57 3.15 -7.80 22.71
CA GLU A 57 3.11 -9.25 22.85
C GLU A 57 1.77 -9.67 23.46
N GLU A 58 1.17 -10.72 22.87
CA GLU A 58 -0.08 -11.32 23.37
C GLU A 58 0.17 -12.44 24.39
N ASP A 59 1.44 -12.69 24.75
CA ASP A 59 1.82 -13.69 25.75
C ASP A 59 1.31 -13.28 27.15
N PRO A 60 0.55 -14.13 27.85
CA PRO A 60 0.04 -13.82 29.18
C PRO A 60 1.12 -13.45 30.21
N ALA A 61 2.33 -14.03 30.12
CA ALA A 61 3.41 -13.70 31.05
C ALA A 61 3.98 -12.30 30.78
N TRP A 62 4.11 -11.90 29.51
CA TRP A 62 4.44 -10.52 29.14
C TRP A 62 3.39 -9.54 29.68
N ILE A 63 2.10 -9.85 29.52
CA ILE A 63 0.98 -8.99 29.97
C ILE A 63 1.00 -8.82 31.49
N ASP A 64 1.19 -9.90 32.26
CA ASP A 64 1.29 -9.83 33.73
C ASP A 64 2.47 -8.96 34.18
N ARG A 65 3.62 -9.09 33.52
CA ARG A 65 4.81 -8.29 33.82
C ARG A 65 4.61 -6.82 33.48
N PHE A 66 4.01 -6.52 32.32
CA PHE A 66 3.62 -5.18 31.91
C PHE A 66 2.71 -4.55 32.99
N GLN A 67 1.65 -5.24 33.40
CA GLN A 67 0.69 -4.72 34.37
C GLN A 67 1.34 -4.41 35.73
N LYS A 68 2.26 -5.24 36.20
CA LYS A 68 2.94 -5.06 37.50
C LYS A 68 3.99 -3.96 37.50
N THR A 69 4.56 -3.65 36.34
CA THR A 69 5.70 -2.72 36.22
C THR A 69 5.33 -1.37 35.61
N ALA A 70 4.15 -1.27 34.99
CA ALA A 70 3.65 -0.06 34.38
C ALA A 70 3.44 1.06 35.41
N ALA A 71 4.02 2.22 35.15
CA ALA A 71 3.75 3.47 35.87
C ALA A 71 2.85 4.36 35.01
N LEU A 72 1.66 4.67 35.52
CA LEU A 72 0.66 5.47 34.82
C LEU A 72 0.76 6.95 35.22
N THR A 73 0.73 7.84 34.22
CA THR A 73 0.54 9.27 34.39
C THR A 73 -0.78 9.66 33.74
N GLN A 74 -1.76 10.11 34.51
CA GLN A 74 -3.07 10.48 33.98
C GLN A 74 -3.00 11.81 33.22
N LEU A 75 -3.45 11.80 31.96
CA LEU A 75 -3.56 12.98 31.10
C LEU A 75 -4.95 13.62 31.19
N SER A 76 -6.00 12.80 31.11
CA SER A 76 -7.38 13.24 31.25
C SER A 76 -8.28 12.09 31.71
N LYS A 77 -9.42 12.41 32.30
CA LYS A 77 -10.43 11.42 32.70
C LYS A 77 -11.83 12.00 32.55
N ASN A 78 -12.70 11.25 31.90
CA ASN A 78 -14.13 11.54 31.83
C ASN A 78 -14.91 10.26 32.18
N ASP A 79 -15.59 10.30 33.33
CA ASP A 79 -16.30 9.14 33.89
C ASP A 79 -15.40 7.89 33.98
N ILE A 80 -15.74 6.82 33.26
CA ILE A 80 -14.96 5.57 33.20
C ILE A 80 -13.82 5.60 32.16
N PHE A 81 -13.74 6.64 31.32
CA PHE A 81 -12.73 6.76 30.27
C PHE A 81 -11.54 7.62 30.73
N GLY A 82 -10.40 6.98 31.00
CA GLY A 82 -9.14 7.67 31.32
C GLY A 82 -8.12 7.55 30.20
N ASN A 83 -7.42 8.65 29.91
CA ASN A 83 -6.26 8.69 29.03
C ASN A 83 -5.00 8.81 29.90
N TYR A 84 -4.02 7.95 29.67
CA TYR A 84 -2.79 7.86 30.46
C TYR A 84 -1.57 7.71 29.56
N ASP A 85 -0.46 8.32 29.97
CA ASP A 85 0.86 7.89 29.53
C ASP A 85 1.33 6.73 30.40
N VAL A 86 1.91 5.70 29.78
CA VAL A 86 2.41 4.51 30.48
C VAL A 86 3.90 4.38 30.25
N SER A 87 4.67 4.43 31.34
CA SER A 87 6.10 4.12 31.34
C SER A 87 6.32 2.68 31.78
N ILE A 88 7.16 1.94 31.04
CA ILE A 88 7.50 0.54 31.30
C ILE A 88 9.01 0.32 31.28
N PRO A 89 9.51 -0.76 31.90
CA PRO A 89 10.93 -1.14 31.84
C PRO A 89 11.45 -1.26 30.40
N SER A 90 12.72 -0.88 30.19
CA SER A 90 13.32 -0.83 28.84
C SER A 90 13.33 -2.17 28.11
N GLU A 91 13.44 -3.28 28.85
CA GLU A 91 13.40 -4.63 28.29
C GLU A 91 12.02 -5.01 27.71
N LEU A 92 10.95 -4.32 28.12
CA LEU A 92 9.60 -4.47 27.57
C LEU A 92 9.29 -3.47 26.45
N ASN A 93 10.20 -2.53 26.17
CA ASN A 93 10.01 -1.43 25.21
C ASN A 93 11.09 -1.42 24.12
N VAL A 94 11.40 -2.60 23.58
CA VAL A 94 12.43 -2.76 22.55
C VAL A 94 11.99 -2.11 21.23
N ILE A 95 12.87 -1.27 20.68
CA ILE A 95 12.67 -0.63 19.36
C ILE A 95 13.26 -1.53 18.29
N LYS A 96 12.41 -2.06 17.42
CA LYS A 96 12.86 -2.84 16.27
C LYS A 96 13.48 -1.90 15.24
N SER A 97 14.76 -2.10 14.97
CA SER A 97 15.52 -1.20 14.12
C SER A 97 16.25 -1.89 12.97
N GLN A 98 16.50 -1.14 11.90
CA GLN A 98 17.35 -1.58 10.80
C GLN A 98 18.34 -0.46 10.46
N LEU A 99 19.62 -0.78 10.48
CA LEU A 99 20.69 0.13 10.08
C LEU A 99 21.18 -0.25 8.67
N ILE A 100 21.16 0.71 7.75
CA ILE A 100 21.59 0.54 6.35
C ILE A 100 22.74 1.50 6.12
N TYR A 101 23.95 1.00 5.88
CA TYR A 101 25.13 1.83 5.62
C TYR A 101 26.21 1.03 4.86
N PRO A 102 27.00 1.70 4.00
CA PRO A 102 26.81 3.08 3.53
C PRO A 102 25.63 3.20 2.56
N VAL A 103 25.04 4.40 2.43
CA VAL A 103 23.93 4.68 1.50
C VAL A 103 24.30 5.67 0.40
N ASN A 104 23.64 5.56 -0.75
CA ASN A 104 23.74 6.51 -1.86
C ASN A 104 22.47 7.37 -1.98
N ASP A 105 22.49 8.36 -2.88
CA ASP A 105 21.35 9.27 -3.11
C ASP A 105 20.06 8.54 -3.52
N LYS A 106 20.19 7.43 -4.26
CA LYS A 106 19.04 6.61 -4.66
C LYS A 106 18.34 5.95 -3.47
N LEU A 107 19.11 5.41 -2.51
CA LEU A 107 18.56 4.85 -1.28
C LEU A 107 17.97 5.94 -0.38
N LYS A 108 18.63 7.10 -0.26
CA LYS A 108 18.07 8.25 0.49
C LYS A 108 16.72 8.68 -0.06
N ALA A 109 16.61 8.82 -1.39
CA ALA A 109 15.35 9.17 -2.05
C ALA A 109 14.24 8.12 -1.82
N LYS A 110 14.60 6.82 -1.76
CA LYS A 110 13.63 5.73 -1.50
C LYS A 110 12.99 5.82 -0.12
N TYR A 111 13.76 6.17 0.91
CA TYR A 111 13.29 6.22 2.30
C TYR A 111 12.80 7.61 2.74
N ARG A 112 12.94 8.63 1.89
CA ARG A 112 12.39 9.96 2.15
C ARG A 112 10.88 9.95 1.97
N ALA A 113 10.16 10.56 2.90
CA ALA A 113 8.74 10.80 2.78
C ALA A 113 8.50 11.72 1.59
N ASP A 114 7.55 11.34 0.76
CA ASP A 114 7.15 12.11 -0.42
C ASP A 114 5.76 12.70 -0.16
N GLU A 115 5.64 14.01 -0.34
CA GLU A 115 4.37 14.70 -0.19
C GLU A 115 3.37 14.19 -1.23
N LYS A 116 2.13 13.97 -0.80
CA LYS A 116 1.04 13.54 -1.67
C LYS A 116 0.05 14.69 -1.86
N PHE A 117 -0.35 14.87 -3.10
CA PHE A 117 -1.29 15.88 -3.54
C PHE A 117 -2.54 15.21 -4.09
N VAL A 118 -3.70 15.78 -3.76
CA VAL A 118 -4.98 15.36 -4.32
C VAL A 118 -5.16 16.05 -5.65
N ILE A 119 -5.42 15.27 -6.71
CA ILE A 119 -5.83 15.75 -8.01
C ILE A 119 -7.34 15.47 -8.14
N THR A 120 -8.09 16.47 -8.57
CA THR A 120 -9.52 16.36 -8.89
C THR A 120 -9.66 16.48 -10.41
N GLU A 121 -9.80 15.34 -11.07
CA GLU A 121 -9.80 15.23 -12.53
C GLU A 121 -11.22 15.23 -13.09
N THR A 122 -11.51 16.24 -13.90
CA THR A 122 -12.73 16.28 -14.72
C THR A 122 -12.63 15.36 -15.93
N PRO A 123 -13.74 15.03 -16.62
CA PRO A 123 -13.67 14.31 -17.88
C PRO A 123 -12.80 14.97 -18.95
N ASP A 124 -12.77 16.30 -19.01
CA ASP A 124 -11.92 17.04 -19.94
C ASP A 124 -10.44 16.92 -19.57
N ASP A 125 -10.11 17.00 -18.28
CA ASP A 125 -8.73 16.78 -17.80
C ASP A 125 -8.26 15.35 -18.08
N TYR A 126 -9.14 14.35 -17.93
CA TYR A 126 -8.81 12.97 -18.31
C TYR A 126 -8.43 12.88 -19.80
N ARG A 127 -9.28 13.43 -20.67
CA ARG A 127 -9.07 13.38 -22.14
C ARG A 127 -7.84 14.15 -22.58
N SER A 128 -7.58 15.32 -21.99
CA SER A 128 -6.53 16.24 -22.43
C SER A 128 -5.18 16.01 -21.76
N ILE A 129 -5.15 15.53 -20.51
CA ILE A 129 -3.94 15.39 -19.70
C ILE A 129 -3.64 13.92 -19.42
N THR A 130 -4.57 13.20 -18.79
CA THR A 130 -4.30 11.83 -18.33
C THR A 130 -4.13 10.84 -19.47
N VAL A 131 -4.92 10.95 -20.55
CA VAL A 131 -4.74 10.12 -21.74
C VAL A 131 -3.36 10.35 -22.37
N GLU A 132 -2.88 11.60 -22.41
CA GLU A 132 -1.53 11.90 -22.88
C GLU A 132 -0.46 11.29 -21.96
N TYR A 133 -0.65 11.37 -20.64
CA TYR A 133 0.22 10.71 -19.68
C TYR A 133 0.28 9.19 -19.92
N ILE A 134 -0.87 8.54 -20.10
CA ILE A 134 -0.95 7.10 -20.38
C ILE A 134 -0.14 6.78 -21.64
N ASN A 135 -0.32 7.54 -22.72
CA ASN A 135 0.39 7.31 -23.97
C ASN A 135 1.92 7.46 -23.84
N LYS A 136 2.39 8.39 -22.99
CA LYS A 136 3.82 8.66 -22.78
C LYS A 136 4.49 7.75 -21.78
N PHE A 137 3.81 7.42 -20.67
CA PHE A 137 4.43 6.86 -19.46
C PHE A 137 3.86 5.51 -19.03
N GLN A 138 2.88 4.94 -19.74
CA GLN A 138 2.35 3.62 -19.41
C GLN A 138 3.47 2.56 -19.40
N LEU A 139 3.49 1.76 -18.34
CA LEU A 139 4.39 0.61 -18.20
C LEU A 139 4.10 -0.49 -19.22
N ASN A 140 5.12 -1.28 -19.55
CA ASN A 140 4.97 -2.43 -20.43
C ASN A 140 3.99 -3.47 -19.84
N LEU A 141 2.96 -3.82 -20.60
CA LEU A 141 1.92 -4.80 -20.23
C LEU A 141 2.29 -6.25 -20.61
N GLY A 142 3.52 -6.51 -21.06
CA GLY A 142 3.97 -7.83 -21.51
C GLY A 142 3.77 -8.91 -20.46
N TRP A 143 4.02 -8.62 -19.18
CA TRP A 143 3.78 -9.57 -18.09
C TRP A 143 2.28 -9.93 -17.96
N VAL A 144 1.37 -8.96 -18.14
CA VAL A 144 -0.08 -9.19 -18.16
C VAL A 144 -0.44 -10.14 -19.30
N TYR A 145 0.06 -9.86 -20.50
CA TYR A 145 -0.25 -10.67 -21.67
C TYR A 145 0.39 -12.06 -21.64
N ASN A 146 1.51 -12.22 -20.96
CA ASN A 146 2.12 -13.54 -20.72
C ASN A 146 1.26 -14.36 -19.75
N LEU A 147 0.76 -13.74 -18.68
CA LEU A 147 -0.19 -14.39 -17.76
C LEU A 147 -1.48 -14.79 -18.48
N LEU A 148 -2.11 -13.88 -19.24
CA LEU A 148 -3.35 -14.15 -19.99
C LEU A 148 -3.18 -15.25 -21.04
N ARG A 149 -1.98 -15.41 -21.63
CA ARG A 149 -1.64 -16.49 -22.56
C ARG A 149 -1.12 -17.75 -21.88
N LYS A 150 -0.98 -17.75 -20.55
CA LYS A 150 -0.39 -18.82 -19.75
C LYS A 150 1.06 -19.15 -20.13
N GLU A 151 1.79 -18.17 -20.65
CA GLU A 151 3.22 -18.28 -20.99
C GLU A 151 4.12 -18.01 -19.78
N ALA A 152 3.58 -17.41 -18.71
CA ALA A 152 4.24 -17.20 -17.43
C ALA A 152 3.21 -17.24 -16.31
N GLU A 153 3.64 -17.70 -15.12
CA GLU A 153 2.84 -17.68 -13.87
C GLU A 153 1.52 -18.48 -13.95
N ALA A 154 1.40 -19.39 -14.92
CA ALA A 154 0.18 -20.16 -15.18
C ALA A 154 -0.18 -21.08 -14.00
N GLU A 155 0.83 -21.59 -13.31
CA GLU A 155 0.71 -22.42 -12.11
C GLU A 155 0.14 -21.66 -10.90
N ARG A 156 0.20 -20.32 -10.92
CA ARG A 156 -0.32 -19.47 -9.84
C ARG A 156 -1.78 -19.07 -10.07
N ILE A 157 -2.36 -19.39 -11.22
CA ILE A 157 -3.77 -19.10 -11.51
C ILE A 157 -4.66 -19.87 -10.52
N ILE A 158 -5.53 -19.14 -9.83
CA ILE A 158 -6.50 -19.68 -8.87
C ILE A 158 -7.78 -20.09 -9.58
N TYR A 159 -8.22 -19.27 -10.53
CA TYR A 159 -9.43 -19.48 -11.32
C TYR A 159 -9.30 -18.73 -12.64
N GLU A 160 -9.96 -19.25 -13.67
CA GLU A 160 -10.08 -18.59 -14.96
C GLU A 160 -11.50 -18.80 -15.51
N ASP A 161 -12.10 -17.72 -15.97
CA ASP A 161 -13.22 -17.74 -16.90
C ASP A 161 -12.66 -17.42 -18.29
N PRO A 162 -12.64 -18.37 -19.24
CA PRO A 162 -11.94 -18.21 -20.51
C PRO A 162 -12.70 -17.36 -21.54
N ASP A 163 -13.89 -16.82 -21.21
CA ASP A 163 -14.65 -16.00 -22.14
C ASP A 163 -13.81 -14.77 -22.60
N PRO A 164 -13.67 -14.54 -23.92
CA PRO A 164 -12.77 -13.49 -24.42
C PRO A 164 -13.27 -12.07 -24.13
N HIS A 165 -14.53 -11.89 -23.75
CA HIS A 165 -15.16 -10.58 -23.53
C HIS A 165 -15.44 -10.30 -22.05
N ASN A 166 -16.06 -11.25 -21.36
CA ASN A 166 -16.50 -11.16 -19.97
C ASN A 166 -15.68 -12.03 -19.01
N GLY A 167 -14.72 -12.80 -19.54
CA GLY A 167 -13.84 -13.66 -18.78
C GLY A 167 -12.61 -12.95 -18.23
N PHE A 168 -11.95 -13.61 -17.29
CA PHE A 168 -10.84 -13.08 -16.52
C PHE A 168 -10.01 -14.20 -15.87
N ILE A 169 -8.80 -13.86 -15.44
CA ILE A 169 -7.94 -14.70 -14.59
C ILE A 169 -7.92 -14.13 -13.17
N LEU A 170 -8.07 -14.99 -12.16
CA LEU A 170 -7.81 -14.69 -10.76
C LEU A 170 -6.46 -15.30 -10.35
N ALA A 171 -5.53 -14.48 -9.86
CA ALA A 171 -4.20 -14.93 -9.44
C ALA A 171 -3.70 -14.15 -8.19
N PRO A 172 -2.79 -14.71 -7.38
CA PRO A 172 -2.14 -14.00 -6.28
C PRO A 172 -1.41 -12.73 -6.72
N ASP A 173 -1.50 -11.66 -5.94
CA ASP A 173 -0.60 -10.51 -6.09
C ASP A 173 0.81 -10.91 -5.66
N ILE A 174 1.84 -10.29 -6.25
CA ILE A 174 3.24 -10.50 -5.88
C ILE A 174 3.52 -10.15 -4.41
N LYS A 175 2.68 -9.32 -3.80
CA LYS A 175 2.78 -8.93 -2.38
C LYS A 175 2.31 -10.02 -1.41
N TRP A 176 1.61 -11.05 -1.88
CA TRP A 176 1.09 -12.11 -1.02
C TRP A 176 1.95 -13.37 -1.12
N ASP A 177 2.22 -13.99 0.04
CA ASP A 177 3.01 -15.22 0.14
C ASP A 177 2.24 -16.48 -0.31
N GLY A 178 0.93 -16.37 -0.53
CA GLY A 178 0.06 -17.47 -0.91
C GLY A 178 -0.36 -18.37 0.26
N VAL A 179 0.02 -18.04 1.49
CA VAL A 179 -0.16 -18.88 2.68
C VAL A 179 -0.91 -18.14 3.78
N THR A 180 -0.47 -16.92 4.15
CA THR A 180 -1.05 -16.18 5.27
C THR A 180 -2.37 -15.52 4.85
N ILE A 181 -3.50 -16.06 5.32
CA ILE A 181 -4.83 -15.60 4.92
C ILE A 181 -5.11 -14.17 5.40
N GLU A 182 -4.55 -13.77 6.55
CA GLU A 182 -4.66 -12.42 7.10
C GLU A 182 -4.11 -11.35 6.16
N SER A 183 -3.17 -11.71 5.28
CA SER A 183 -2.59 -10.84 4.25
C SER A 183 -3.03 -11.22 2.83
N LEU A 184 -4.09 -12.02 2.69
CA LEU A 184 -4.59 -12.46 1.38
C LEU A 184 -4.81 -11.27 0.44
N TYR A 185 -4.14 -11.36 -0.70
CA TYR A 185 -4.21 -10.38 -1.78
C TYR A 185 -4.17 -11.12 -3.12
N VAL A 186 -5.30 -11.09 -3.84
CA VAL A 186 -5.41 -11.64 -5.20
C VAL A 186 -5.92 -10.57 -6.17
N LEU A 187 -5.54 -10.67 -7.44
CA LEU A 187 -6.04 -9.82 -8.52
C LEU A 187 -6.89 -10.63 -9.50
N SER A 188 -7.98 -10.01 -9.94
CA SER A 188 -8.75 -10.45 -11.10
C SER A 188 -8.41 -9.56 -12.30
N ILE A 189 -7.97 -10.16 -13.41
CA ILE A 189 -7.46 -9.47 -14.61
C ILE A 189 -8.26 -9.96 -15.82
N ILE A 190 -8.91 -9.03 -16.53
CA ILE A 190 -9.81 -9.38 -17.64
C ILE A 190 -9.04 -9.91 -18.86
N HIS A 191 -9.65 -10.81 -19.65
CA HIS A 191 -9.06 -11.24 -20.92
C HIS A 191 -9.11 -10.15 -21.99
N ARG A 192 -10.23 -9.40 -22.03
CA ARG A 192 -10.46 -8.35 -23.01
C ARG A 192 -9.38 -7.27 -22.95
N LYS A 193 -8.80 -6.94 -24.10
CA LYS A 193 -7.79 -5.88 -24.22
C LYS A 193 -8.45 -4.51 -24.42
N GLY A 194 -7.70 -3.46 -24.08
CA GLY A 194 -8.06 -2.07 -24.41
C GLY A 194 -8.90 -1.35 -23.36
N VAL A 195 -9.35 -2.03 -22.31
CA VAL A 195 -9.98 -1.40 -21.14
C VAL A 195 -8.88 -1.04 -20.14
N LYS A 196 -8.59 0.25 -19.97
CA LYS A 196 -7.42 0.74 -19.23
C LYS A 196 -7.70 0.94 -17.74
N SER A 197 -8.89 1.42 -17.41
CA SER A 197 -9.30 1.77 -16.05
C SER A 197 -10.83 1.89 -15.96
N VAL A 198 -11.35 2.30 -14.80
CA VAL A 198 -12.79 2.59 -14.63
C VAL A 198 -13.33 3.63 -15.62
N ARG A 199 -12.49 4.53 -16.16
CA ARG A 199 -12.88 5.52 -17.19
C ARG A 199 -13.41 4.89 -18.48
N ASP A 200 -13.02 3.65 -18.77
CA ASP A 200 -13.44 2.94 -19.98
C ASP A 200 -14.69 2.07 -19.74
N LEU A 201 -15.18 1.96 -18.50
CA LEU A 201 -16.31 1.09 -18.15
C LEU A 201 -17.66 1.71 -18.51
N THR A 202 -18.53 0.90 -19.08
CA THR A 202 -19.88 1.26 -19.52
C THR A 202 -20.91 0.21 -19.07
N ALA A 203 -22.19 0.44 -19.33
CA ALA A 203 -23.25 -0.55 -19.08
C ALA A 203 -23.00 -1.92 -19.77
N ASN A 204 -22.29 -1.95 -20.90
CA ASN A 204 -21.95 -3.21 -21.59
C ASN A 204 -20.98 -4.08 -20.79
N ASP A 205 -20.26 -3.49 -19.83
CA ASP A 205 -19.25 -4.18 -19.04
C ASP A 205 -19.84 -4.73 -17.72
N LEU A 206 -21.11 -4.43 -17.40
CA LEU A 206 -21.79 -4.95 -16.20
C LEU A 206 -21.74 -6.48 -16.07
N PRO A 207 -21.99 -7.29 -17.14
CA PRO A 207 -21.90 -8.75 -17.04
C PRO A 207 -20.49 -9.22 -16.63
N MET A 208 -19.43 -8.60 -17.16
CA MET A 208 -18.06 -8.89 -16.79
C MET A 208 -17.79 -8.52 -15.31
N LEU A 209 -18.22 -7.33 -14.87
CA LEU A 209 -18.00 -6.86 -13.50
C LEU A 209 -18.71 -7.73 -12.45
N GLU A 210 -19.95 -8.11 -12.73
CA GLU A 210 -20.74 -8.99 -11.85
C GLU A 210 -20.16 -10.41 -11.85
N ASN A 211 -19.73 -10.92 -13.00
CA ASN A 211 -19.04 -12.21 -13.11
C ASN A 211 -17.75 -12.23 -12.28
N MET A 212 -16.90 -11.20 -12.42
CA MET A 212 -15.69 -11.03 -11.62
C MET A 212 -16.01 -11.02 -10.12
N ARG A 213 -16.99 -10.22 -9.68
CA ARG A 213 -17.39 -10.17 -8.26
C ARG A 213 -17.80 -11.55 -7.75
N ASP A 214 -18.78 -12.16 -8.39
CA ASP A 214 -19.45 -13.34 -7.85
C ASP A 214 -18.53 -14.56 -7.90
N LYS A 215 -17.80 -14.76 -9.01
CA LYS A 215 -16.86 -15.87 -9.16
C LYS A 215 -15.64 -15.72 -8.28
N CYS A 216 -15.03 -14.53 -8.20
CA CYS A 216 -13.85 -14.34 -7.35
C CYS A 216 -14.19 -14.55 -5.87
N LEU A 217 -15.29 -13.98 -5.37
CA LEU A 217 -15.68 -14.16 -3.97
C LEU A 217 -16.01 -15.62 -3.65
N LYS A 218 -16.71 -16.31 -4.56
CA LYS A 218 -16.98 -17.74 -4.43
C LYS A 218 -15.68 -18.54 -4.40
N THR A 219 -14.78 -18.33 -5.35
CA THR A 219 -13.51 -19.05 -5.43
C THR A 219 -12.62 -18.79 -4.22
N ILE A 220 -12.55 -17.55 -3.74
CA ILE A 220 -11.80 -17.20 -2.52
C ILE A 220 -12.36 -17.96 -1.31
N ASN A 221 -13.68 -18.05 -1.20
CA ASN A 221 -14.32 -18.81 -0.13
C ASN A 221 -14.03 -20.31 -0.23
N GLU A 222 -14.19 -20.90 -1.42
CA GLU A 222 -13.97 -22.34 -1.64
C GLU A 222 -12.52 -22.75 -1.41
N LYS A 223 -11.55 -21.91 -1.83
CA LYS A 223 -10.12 -22.25 -1.74
C LYS A 223 -9.48 -21.89 -0.40
N TYR A 224 -9.91 -20.80 0.23
CA TYR A 224 -9.24 -20.22 1.40
C TYR A 224 -10.14 -20.11 2.64
N GLY A 225 -11.42 -20.46 2.54
CA GLY A 225 -12.38 -20.36 3.65
C GLY A 225 -12.75 -18.93 4.06
N LEU A 226 -12.24 -17.91 3.34
CA LEU A 226 -12.52 -16.51 3.63
C LEU A 226 -13.91 -16.14 3.11
N ARG A 227 -14.78 -15.61 3.97
CA ARG A 227 -16.15 -15.27 3.55
C ARG A 227 -16.17 -13.99 2.72
N ALA A 228 -17.17 -13.85 1.87
CA ALA A 228 -17.33 -12.69 1.00
C ALA A 228 -17.40 -11.36 1.77
N ASP A 229 -18.04 -11.34 2.94
CA ASP A 229 -18.14 -10.17 3.86
C ASP A 229 -16.81 -9.84 4.56
N GLN A 230 -15.77 -10.64 4.35
CA GLN A 230 -14.41 -10.42 4.85
C GLN A 230 -13.43 -9.98 3.75
N VAL A 231 -13.93 -9.73 2.53
CA VAL A 231 -13.12 -9.36 1.37
C VAL A 231 -13.46 -7.96 0.89
N ARG A 232 -12.45 -7.10 0.77
CA ARG A 232 -12.53 -5.82 0.07
C ARG A 232 -12.28 -6.05 -1.42
N ALA A 233 -13.23 -5.71 -2.27
CA ALA A 233 -13.10 -5.77 -3.74
C ALA A 233 -13.10 -4.35 -4.33
N TYR A 234 -12.03 -3.94 -5.03
CA TYR A 234 -11.88 -2.57 -5.50
C TYR A 234 -10.96 -2.43 -6.71
N PHE A 235 -11.13 -1.32 -7.44
CA PHE A 235 -10.20 -0.84 -8.47
C PHE A 235 -9.26 0.19 -7.87
N HIS A 236 -8.03 0.26 -8.38
CA HIS A 236 -7.22 1.45 -8.20
C HIS A 236 -7.60 2.54 -9.21
N TYR A 237 -7.65 3.78 -8.75
CA TYR A 237 -7.68 4.96 -9.60
C TYR A 237 -6.70 6.02 -9.10
N GLN A 238 -5.66 6.38 -9.84
CA GLN A 238 -5.19 5.77 -11.09
C GLN A 238 -4.51 4.41 -10.85
N PRO A 239 -4.63 3.42 -11.78
CA PRO A 239 -4.04 2.10 -11.62
C PRO A 239 -2.51 2.10 -11.82
N SER A 240 -1.82 1.10 -11.26
CA SER A 240 -0.37 0.90 -11.47
C SER A 240 -0.01 0.46 -12.89
N PHE A 241 -0.95 -0.16 -13.60
CA PHE A 241 -0.84 -0.52 -15.01
C PHE A 241 -2.23 -0.42 -15.67
N TYR A 242 -2.26 0.03 -16.92
CA TYR A 242 -3.49 0.37 -17.63
C TYR A 242 -4.06 -0.81 -18.42
N HIS A 243 -4.38 -1.88 -17.70
CA HIS A 243 -5.21 -3.00 -18.15
C HIS A 243 -6.14 -3.33 -16.99
N LEU A 244 -7.46 -3.30 -17.20
CA LEU A 244 -8.42 -3.35 -16.11
C LEU A 244 -8.22 -4.58 -15.22
N HIS A 245 -8.19 -4.33 -13.91
CA HIS A 245 -8.05 -5.36 -12.89
C HIS A 245 -8.75 -4.95 -11.61
N VAL A 246 -9.21 -5.93 -10.84
CA VAL A 246 -9.84 -5.76 -9.52
C VAL A 246 -8.96 -6.41 -8.47
N HIS A 247 -8.75 -5.70 -7.37
CA HIS A 247 -8.07 -6.21 -6.18
C HIS A 247 -9.10 -6.85 -5.25
N PHE A 248 -8.85 -8.09 -4.81
CA PHE A 248 -9.61 -8.76 -3.76
C PHE A 248 -8.67 -9.02 -2.58
N VAL A 249 -8.97 -8.38 -1.45
CA VAL A 249 -8.05 -8.30 -0.31
C VAL A 249 -8.80 -8.61 0.99
N ASN A 250 -8.19 -9.37 1.90
CA ASN A 250 -8.76 -9.57 3.23
C ASN A 250 -8.94 -8.23 3.96
N LEU A 251 -10.11 -8.01 4.58
CA LEU A 251 -10.40 -6.78 5.34
C LEU A 251 -9.42 -6.53 6.48
N LYS A 252 -8.85 -7.59 7.07
CA LYS A 252 -7.83 -7.49 8.12
C LYS A 252 -6.50 -6.93 7.62
N TYR A 253 -6.23 -7.03 6.32
CA TYR A 253 -4.98 -6.55 5.75
C TYR A 253 -5.06 -5.04 5.46
N ASP A 254 -4.14 -4.29 6.07
CA ASP A 254 -3.88 -2.88 5.71
C ASP A 254 -3.05 -2.82 4.42
N ALA A 255 -3.68 -3.21 3.32
CA ALA A 255 -3.04 -3.27 2.02
C ALA A 255 -2.68 -1.87 1.52
N PRO A 256 -1.54 -1.71 0.82
CA PRO A 256 -1.22 -0.46 0.16
C PRO A 256 -2.32 -0.01 -0.79
N ALA A 257 -2.63 1.29 -0.77
CA ALA A 257 -3.56 1.94 -1.71
C ALA A 257 -5.04 1.48 -1.65
N CYS A 258 -5.47 0.90 -0.52
CA CYS A 258 -6.88 0.52 -0.32
C CYS A 258 -7.78 1.65 0.24
N GLN A 259 -7.24 2.85 0.43
CA GLN A 259 -7.92 3.99 1.04
C GLN A 259 -8.65 4.85 -0.02
N VAL A 260 -9.50 5.76 0.46
CA VAL A 260 -10.09 6.82 -0.37
C VAL A 260 -9.01 7.58 -1.15
N LEU A 261 -9.33 8.05 -2.36
CA LEU A 261 -8.40 8.67 -3.31
C LEU A 261 -7.33 7.72 -3.89
N SER A 262 -7.48 6.42 -3.67
CA SER A 262 -6.69 5.37 -4.31
C SER A 262 -7.57 4.22 -4.80
N ALA A 263 -8.60 3.86 -4.02
CA ALA A 263 -9.50 2.75 -4.29
C ALA A 263 -10.94 3.22 -4.62
N ILE A 264 -11.59 2.51 -5.53
CA ILE A 264 -13.03 2.61 -5.84
C ILE A 264 -13.64 1.23 -5.72
N SER A 265 -14.66 1.06 -4.86
CA SER A 265 -15.32 -0.23 -4.63
C SER A 265 -15.88 -0.84 -5.92
N LEU A 266 -15.73 -2.15 -6.11
CA LEU A 266 -16.32 -2.86 -7.25
C LEU A 266 -17.86 -2.74 -7.24
N ASP A 267 -18.49 -2.89 -6.08
CA ASP A 267 -19.94 -2.77 -5.97
C ASP A 267 -20.43 -1.35 -6.24
N ASP A 268 -19.67 -0.32 -5.85
CA ASP A 268 -19.99 1.06 -6.19
C ASP A 268 -19.83 1.31 -7.69
N VAL A 269 -18.83 0.73 -8.35
CA VAL A 269 -18.68 0.79 -9.81
C VAL A 269 -19.88 0.17 -10.52
N ILE A 270 -20.29 -1.03 -10.11
CA ILE A 270 -21.47 -1.71 -10.67
C ILE A 270 -22.72 -0.85 -10.45
N ASN A 271 -22.94 -0.36 -9.22
CA ASN A 271 -24.10 0.46 -8.90
C ASN A 271 -24.13 1.78 -9.69
N ASN A 272 -22.99 2.48 -9.77
CA ASN A 272 -22.88 3.74 -10.48
C ASN A 272 -23.21 3.59 -11.97
N ILE A 273 -22.72 2.50 -12.60
CA ILE A 273 -23.00 2.22 -14.02
C ILE A 273 -24.47 1.81 -14.24
N ARG A 274 -25.07 1.06 -13.31
CA ARG A 274 -26.51 0.74 -13.36
C ARG A 274 -27.38 2.00 -13.26
N LEU A 275 -26.98 2.99 -12.46
CA LEU A 275 -27.67 4.26 -12.32
C LEU A 275 -27.46 5.18 -13.54
N LEU A 276 -26.24 5.23 -14.08
CA LEU A 276 -25.87 6.03 -15.23
C LEU A 276 -24.89 5.25 -16.12
N PRO A 277 -25.33 4.76 -17.30
CA PRO A 277 -24.54 3.87 -18.16
C PRO A 277 -23.14 4.35 -18.56
N ASP A 278 -22.91 5.66 -18.55
CA ASP A 278 -21.64 6.32 -18.86
C ASP A 278 -21.11 7.16 -17.67
N TYR A 279 -21.40 6.73 -16.44
CA TYR A 279 -21.04 7.43 -15.21
C TYR A 279 -19.57 7.84 -15.17
N TYR A 280 -18.66 6.91 -15.43
CA TYR A 280 -17.22 7.15 -15.28
C TYR A 280 -16.64 8.03 -16.39
N GLN A 281 -17.33 8.18 -17.52
CA GLN A 281 -16.97 9.13 -18.57
C GLN A 281 -17.39 10.58 -18.22
N ARG A 282 -18.31 10.75 -17.26
CA ARG A 282 -18.86 12.05 -16.84
C ARG A 282 -18.40 12.51 -15.46
N ALA A 283 -18.14 11.57 -14.56
CA ALA A 283 -17.80 11.88 -13.19
C ALA A 283 -16.44 12.58 -13.10
N THR A 284 -16.33 13.53 -12.18
CA THR A 284 -15.03 14.02 -11.70
C THR A 284 -14.48 13.02 -10.71
N LEU A 285 -13.27 12.52 -10.94
CA LEU A 285 -12.62 11.51 -10.10
C LEU A 285 -11.44 12.14 -9.36
N SER A 286 -11.29 11.84 -8.08
CA SER A 286 -10.16 12.35 -7.30
C SER A 286 -9.19 11.24 -6.93
N PHE A 287 -7.89 11.51 -7.04
CA PHE A 287 -6.83 10.56 -6.73
C PHE A 287 -5.60 11.28 -6.16
N THR A 288 -4.68 10.53 -5.56
CA THR A 288 -3.43 11.10 -5.06
C THR A 288 -2.23 10.83 -5.95
N ARG A 289 -1.31 11.81 -5.99
CA ARG A 289 0.01 11.68 -6.61
C ARG A 289 1.09 12.33 -5.78
N LYS A 290 2.29 11.75 -5.87
CA LYS A 290 3.49 12.23 -5.18
C LYS A 290 4.06 13.45 -5.89
N ARG A 291 4.85 14.29 -5.20
CA ARG A 291 5.44 15.50 -5.79
C ARG A 291 6.25 15.20 -7.06
N GLY A 292 7.03 14.12 -7.03
CA GLY A 292 7.87 13.69 -8.15
C GLY A 292 7.15 12.90 -9.25
N ASP A 293 5.82 12.74 -9.18
CA ASP A 293 5.07 11.96 -10.17
C ASP A 293 4.80 12.78 -11.45
N ASN A 294 5.11 12.20 -12.61
CA ASN A 294 4.94 12.87 -13.91
C ASN A 294 3.49 13.28 -14.18
N LEU A 295 2.49 12.51 -13.69
CA LEU A 295 1.09 12.87 -13.88
C LEU A 295 0.76 14.15 -13.11
N LEU A 296 1.26 14.30 -11.87
CA LEU A 296 1.06 15.53 -11.12
C LEU A 296 1.67 16.73 -11.84
N GLN A 297 2.89 16.58 -12.37
CA GLN A 297 3.56 17.64 -13.12
C GLN A 297 2.75 18.07 -14.35
N MET A 298 2.23 17.12 -15.13
CA MET A 298 1.38 17.43 -16.29
C MET A 298 0.09 18.18 -15.89
N TYR A 299 -0.51 17.87 -14.73
CA TYR A 299 -1.65 18.63 -14.22
C TYR A 299 -1.26 20.06 -13.83
N VAL A 300 -0.12 20.24 -13.17
CA VAL A 300 0.40 21.57 -12.80
C VAL A 300 0.70 22.42 -14.04
N GLU A 301 1.34 21.83 -15.06
CA GLU A 301 1.61 22.48 -16.35
C GLU A 301 0.33 22.90 -17.08
N ALA A 302 -0.75 22.11 -16.96
CA ALA A 302 -2.06 22.44 -17.50
C ALA A 302 -2.84 23.47 -16.65
N GLY A 303 -2.21 24.06 -15.63
CA GLY A 303 -2.82 25.05 -14.74
C GLY A 303 -3.85 24.47 -13.76
N ARG A 304 -3.79 23.16 -13.50
CA ARG A 304 -4.53 22.52 -12.40
C ARG A 304 -3.65 22.49 -11.15
N ASN A 305 -4.24 22.27 -9.98
CA ASN A 305 -3.48 22.05 -8.74
C ASN A 305 -2.46 23.16 -8.42
N ALA A 306 -2.85 24.43 -8.60
CA ALA A 306 -1.95 25.58 -8.46
C ALA A 306 -1.25 25.70 -7.08
N ALA A 307 -1.81 25.10 -6.03
CA ALA A 307 -1.21 25.06 -4.68
C ALA A 307 0.03 24.16 -4.57
N VAL A 308 0.41 23.44 -5.63
CA VAL A 308 1.59 22.56 -5.67
C VAL A 308 2.87 23.33 -6.05
N GLN A 309 2.72 24.49 -6.71
CA GLN A 309 3.83 25.38 -7.12
C GLN A 309 4.50 26.05 -5.92
#